data_AF-A0A1Z9MZT9-F1
#
_entry.id   AF-A0A1Z9MZT9-F1
#
_cell.length_a   1.000
_cell.length_b   1.000
_cell.length_c   1.000
_cell.angle_alpha   90.00
_cell.angle_beta   90.00
_cell.angle_gamma   90.00
#
_symmetry.space_group_name_H-M   'P 1'
#
loop_
_entity.id
_entity.type
_entity.pdbx_description
1 polymer ?
#
loop_
_entity_poly.entity_id
_entity_poly.type
_entity_poly.pdbx_seq_one_letter_code
_entity_poly.pdbx_strand_id
1 'polypeptide(L)'
;MNNKKFNLLLKLKKVKKSRSIQGLNTLNKEKSKLSNIQESLGKILETAQFPEGEEMTSSFLRQISTYQNQIQDKLNTSLNRQKYLSSEILNNINELSKLNKQTEIIEKKISTIKKEKDEILEKKSEITILNKASF
;
A
#
# COMPACT_ATOMS: atom_id res chain seq x y z
N MET A 1 -12.75 -26.33 -19.67
CA MET A 1 -11.86 -25.18 -19.35
C MET A 1 -10.99 -25.53 -18.12
N ASN A 2 -9.68 -25.24 -18.12
CA ASN A 2 -8.74 -25.86 -17.15
C ASN A 2 -8.70 -25.12 -15.79
N ASN A 3 -9.48 -25.61 -14.81
CA ASN A 3 -9.56 -25.10 -13.42
C ASN A 3 -8.17 -24.84 -12.78
N LYS A 4 -7.16 -25.66 -13.12
CA LYS A 4 -5.77 -25.50 -12.65
C LYS A 4 -5.18 -24.12 -13.01
N LYS A 5 -5.47 -23.59 -14.21
CA LYS A 5 -4.97 -22.29 -14.67
C LYS A 5 -5.53 -21.14 -13.83
N PHE A 6 -6.83 -21.16 -13.54
CA PHE A 6 -7.45 -20.11 -12.73
C PHE A 6 -7.00 -20.17 -11.27
N ASN A 7 -6.84 -21.36 -10.69
CA ASN A 7 -6.27 -21.51 -9.35
C ASN A 7 -4.83 -20.98 -9.25
N LEU A 8 -4.00 -21.24 -10.27
CA LEU A 8 -2.65 -20.68 -10.33
C LEU A 8 -2.70 -19.16 -10.40
N LEU A 9 -3.55 -18.60 -11.29
CA LEU A 9 -3.72 -17.17 -11.41
C LEU A 9 -4.19 -16.53 -10.10
N LEU A 10 -5.11 -17.18 -9.38
CA LEU A 10 -5.58 -16.74 -8.07
C LEU A 10 -4.43 -16.69 -7.05
N LYS A 11 -3.59 -17.74 -6.98
CA LYS A 11 -2.41 -17.76 -6.11
C LYS A 11 -1.45 -16.60 -6.44
N LEU A 12 -1.17 -16.37 -7.73
CA LEU A 12 -0.32 -15.26 -8.16
C LEU A 12 -0.88 -13.90 -7.74
N LYS A 13 -2.20 -13.69 -7.85
CA LYS A 13 -2.86 -12.46 -7.39
C LYS A 13 -2.75 -12.29 -5.88
N LYS A 14 -2.95 -13.36 -5.10
CA LYS A 14 -2.78 -13.33 -3.62
C LYS A 14 -1.36 -12.95 -3.21
N VAL A 15 -0.34 -13.52 -3.87
CA VAL A 15 1.07 -13.14 -3.63
C VAL A 15 1.31 -11.66 -3.96
N LYS A 16 0.82 -11.19 -5.12
CA LYS A 16 0.96 -9.78 -5.50
C LYS A 16 0.24 -8.84 -4.50
N LYS A 17 -0.94 -9.22 -4.00
CA LYS A 17 -1.67 -8.49 -2.95
C LYS A 17 -0.83 -8.36 -1.67
N SER A 18 -0.28 -9.47 -1.19
CA SER A 18 0.54 -9.49 0.02
C SER A 18 1.74 -8.55 -0.10
N ARG A 19 2.44 -8.57 -1.25
CA ARG A 19 3.54 -7.65 -1.53
C ARG A 19 3.10 -6.18 -1.53
N SER A 20 1.96 -5.85 -2.16
CA SER A 20 1.43 -4.48 -2.12
C SER A 20 1.07 -4.01 -0.71
N ILE A 21 0.46 -4.89 0.12
CA ILE A 21 0.16 -4.56 1.52
C ILE A 21 1.46 -4.30 2.30
N GLN A 22 2.48 -5.13 2.11
CA GLN A 22 3.77 -4.93 2.73
C GLN A 22 4.41 -3.59 2.31
N GLY A 23 4.33 -3.23 1.03
CA GLY A 23 4.77 -1.94 0.52
C GLY A 23 4.04 -0.77 1.18
N LEU A 24 2.70 -0.84 1.29
CA LEU A 24 1.90 0.16 1.99
C LEU A 24 2.30 0.32 3.46
N ASN A 25 2.58 -0.78 4.16
CA ASN A 25 3.04 -0.74 5.54
C ASN A 25 4.39 -0.01 5.66
N THR A 26 5.31 -0.24 4.73
CA THR A 26 6.60 0.47 4.69
C THR A 26 6.40 1.96 4.45
N LEU A 27 5.58 2.34 3.48
CA LEU A 27 5.28 3.76 3.18
C LEU A 27 4.61 4.46 4.37
N ASN A 28 3.68 3.79 5.06
CA ASN A 28 3.04 4.34 6.26
C ASN A 28 4.01 4.53 7.41
N LYS A 29 4.93 3.59 7.62
CA LYS A 29 6.02 3.73 8.62
C LYS A 29 6.92 4.92 8.27
N GLU A 30 7.28 5.10 7.01
CA GLU A 30 8.07 6.24 6.57
C GLU A 30 7.33 7.57 6.80
N LYS A 31 6.04 7.62 6.45
CA LYS A 31 5.19 8.80 6.69
C LYS A 31 5.14 9.18 8.17
N SER A 32 5.00 8.19 9.07
CA SER A 32 5.04 8.43 10.52
C SER A 32 6.39 8.97 10.97
N LYS A 33 7.51 8.41 10.48
CA LYS A 33 8.85 8.92 10.79
C LYS A 33 9.03 10.36 10.34
N LEU A 34 8.56 10.73 9.14
CA LEU A 34 8.64 12.11 8.67
C LEU A 34 7.82 13.07 9.52
N SER A 35 6.65 12.65 10.00
CA SER A 35 5.84 13.46 10.92
C SER A 35 6.63 13.79 12.19
N ASN A 36 7.31 12.81 12.77
CA ASN A 36 8.13 13.01 13.97
C ASN A 36 9.33 13.92 13.70
N ILE A 37 9.97 13.79 12.53
CA ILE A 37 11.07 14.67 12.11
C ILE A 37 10.57 16.10 11.95
N GLN A 38 9.43 16.31 11.30
CA GLN A 38 8.83 17.64 11.12
C GLN A 38 8.51 18.29 12.46
N GLU A 39 7.90 17.55 13.38
CA GLU A 39 7.61 18.04 14.72
C GLU A 39 8.89 18.43 15.46
N SER A 40 9.93 17.57 15.41
CA SER A 40 11.19 17.83 16.09
C SER A 40 11.91 19.06 15.52
N LEU A 41 11.99 19.16 14.19
CA LEU A 41 12.60 20.30 13.51
C LEU A 41 11.82 21.61 13.76
N GLY A 42 10.49 21.53 13.80
CA GLY A 42 9.64 22.68 14.16
C GLY A 42 9.94 23.20 15.56
N LYS A 43 10.01 22.30 16.56
CA LYS A 43 10.37 22.67 17.94
C LYS A 43 11.77 23.29 18.02
N ILE A 44 12.75 22.73 17.30
CA ILE A 44 14.11 23.29 17.28
C ILE A 44 14.07 24.71 16.69
N LEU A 45 13.33 24.93 15.61
CA LEU A 45 13.20 26.24 14.98
C LEU A 45 12.55 27.27 15.92
N GLU A 46 11.53 26.87 16.69
CA GLU A 46 10.91 27.70 17.72
C GLU A 46 11.90 28.07 18.83
N THR A 47 12.75 27.14 19.27
CA THR A 47 13.78 27.42 20.28
C THR A 47 14.98 28.20 19.75
N ALA A 48 15.18 28.23 18.43
CA ALA A 48 16.29 28.91 17.78
C ALA A 48 15.99 30.40 17.48
N GLN A 49 14.94 30.98 18.08
CA GLN A 49 14.61 32.39 17.92
C GLN A 49 15.69 33.31 18.50
N PHE A 50 15.74 34.53 17.99
CA PHE A 50 16.68 35.53 18.50
C PHE A 50 16.28 35.91 19.94
N PRO A 51 17.20 35.89 20.91
CA PRO A 51 16.93 36.35 22.26
C PRO A 51 16.55 37.83 22.24
N GLU A 52 15.39 38.15 22.80
CA GLU A 52 14.91 39.53 22.90
C GLU A 52 15.63 40.28 24.02
N GLY A 53 16.07 41.51 23.74
CA GLY A 53 16.69 42.39 24.74
C GLY A 53 18.16 42.10 25.06
N GLU A 54 18.79 41.14 24.39
CA GLU A 54 20.22 40.84 24.55
C GLU A 54 21.07 41.51 23.45
N GLU A 55 22.21 42.09 23.83
CA GLU A 55 23.20 42.59 22.86
C GLU A 55 23.92 41.41 22.20
N MET A 56 23.65 41.20 20.91
CA MET A 56 24.26 40.13 20.14
C MET A 56 25.33 40.66 19.19
N THR A 57 26.44 39.93 19.07
CA THR A 57 27.42 40.21 18.03
C THR A 57 26.86 39.85 16.65
N SER A 58 27.30 40.57 15.62
CA SER A 58 26.94 40.28 14.23
C SER A 58 27.29 38.84 13.79
N SER A 59 28.38 38.29 14.33
CA SER A 59 28.79 36.90 14.13
C SER A 59 27.74 35.92 14.65
N PHE A 60 27.22 36.16 15.86
CA PHE A 60 26.22 35.29 16.48
C PHE A 60 24.87 35.36 15.75
N LEU A 61 24.45 36.56 15.32
CA LEU A 61 23.26 36.73 14.47
C LEU A 61 23.36 35.94 13.16
N ARG A 62 24.54 35.98 12.52
CA ARG A 62 24.79 35.23 11.28
C ARG A 62 24.74 33.72 11.51
N GLN A 63 25.26 33.23 12.64
CA GLN A 63 25.21 31.81 13.00
C GLN A 63 23.76 31.33 13.19
N ILE A 64 22.95 32.07 13.96
CA ILE A 64 21.54 31.73 14.19
C ILE A 64 20.76 31.75 12.88
N SER A 65 20.93 32.80 12.06
CA SER A 65 20.27 32.88 10.76
C SER A 65 20.65 31.71 9.84
N THR A 66 21.94 31.34 9.79
CA THR A 66 22.41 30.19 9.00
C THR A 66 21.77 28.89 9.49
N TYR A 67 21.71 28.70 10.80
CA TYR A 67 21.12 27.51 11.41
C TYR A 67 19.61 27.41 11.16
N GLN A 68 18.87 28.52 11.33
CA GLN A 68 17.44 28.60 11.03
C GLN A 68 17.17 28.24 9.56
N ASN A 69 17.95 28.79 8.62
CA ASN A 69 17.82 28.47 7.20
C ASN A 69 18.03 26.98 6.92
N GLN A 70 19.05 26.35 7.53
CA GLN A 70 19.29 24.91 7.38
C GLN A 70 18.13 24.05 7.91
N ILE A 71 17.51 24.45 9.02
CA ILE A 71 16.32 23.77 9.55
C ILE A 71 15.14 23.95 8.61
N GLN A 72 14.91 25.16 8.11
CA GLN A 72 13.84 25.48 7.18
C GLN A 72 13.95 24.65 5.89
N ASP A 73 15.16 24.51 5.34
CA ASP A 73 15.43 23.69 4.15
C ASP A 73 15.12 22.20 4.39
N LYS A 74 15.48 21.68 5.57
CA LYS A 74 15.15 20.30 5.96
C LYS A 74 13.64 20.11 6.13
N LEU A 75 12.94 21.08 6.72
CA LEU A 75 11.48 21.07 6.84
C LEU A 75 10.81 21.06 5.45
N ASN A 76 11.27 21.92 4.54
CA ASN A 76 10.78 21.98 3.17
C ASN A 76 10.98 20.65 2.43
N THR A 77 12.17 20.05 2.58
CA THR A 77 12.48 18.74 2.01
C THR A 77 11.55 17.66 2.57
N SER A 78 11.33 17.67 3.89
CA SER A 78 10.42 16.72 4.55
C SER A 78 8.97 16.87 4.08
N LEU A 79 8.48 18.10 3.93
CA LEU A 79 7.13 18.39 3.41
C LEU A 79 6.96 17.88 1.96
N ASN A 80 7.96 18.10 1.12
CA ASN A 80 7.95 17.60 -0.26
C ASN A 80 7.90 16.07 -0.29
N ARG A 81 8.69 15.40 0.55
CA ARG A 81 8.65 13.93 0.68
C ARG A 81 7.30 13.43 1.18
N GLN A 82 6.69 14.12 2.14
CA GLN A 82 5.37 13.75 2.67
C GLN A 82 4.27 13.84 1.60
N LYS A 83 4.31 14.86 0.74
CA LYS A 83 3.40 14.98 -0.41
C LYS A 83 3.60 13.80 -1.37
N TYR A 84 4.85 13.50 -1.72
CA TYR A 84 5.17 12.38 -2.60
C TYR A 84 4.70 11.03 -2.04
N LEU A 85 4.99 10.75 -0.77
CA LEU A 85 4.54 9.53 -0.08
C LEU A 85 3.02 9.41 -0.09
N SER A 86 2.30 10.51 0.09
CA SER A 86 0.84 10.48 0.07
C SER A 86 0.31 10.07 -1.31
N SER A 87 0.93 10.57 -2.38
CA SER A 87 0.62 10.15 -3.76
C SER A 87 0.97 8.68 -4.01
N GLU A 88 2.13 8.20 -3.53
CA GLU A 88 2.52 6.79 -3.66
C GLU A 88 1.59 5.83 -2.90
N ILE A 89 1.15 6.22 -1.71
CA ILE A 89 0.18 5.46 -0.92
C ILE A 89 -1.15 5.38 -1.67
N LEU A 90 -1.66 6.51 -2.18
CA LEU A 90 -2.90 6.54 -2.96
C LEU A 90 -2.81 5.65 -4.21
N ASN A 91 -1.71 5.73 -4.95
CA ASN A 91 -1.48 4.90 -6.12
C ASN A 91 -1.46 3.41 -5.76
N ASN A 92 -0.79 3.02 -4.67
CA ASN A 92 -0.79 1.63 -4.19
C ASN A 92 -2.19 1.16 -3.78
N ILE A 93 -2.99 2.00 -3.11
CA ILE A 93 -4.37 1.68 -2.74
C ILE A 93 -5.21 1.44 -4.01
N ASN A 94 -5.06 2.29 -5.03
CA ASN A 94 -5.76 2.13 -6.30
C ASN A 94 -5.40 0.82 -7.01
N GLU A 95 -4.11 0.48 -7.06
CA GLU A 95 -3.65 -0.78 -7.64
C GLU A 95 -4.14 -2.00 -6.84
N LEU A 96 -4.20 -1.90 -5.51
CA LEU A 96 -4.73 -2.94 -4.65
C LEU A 96 -6.23 -3.15 -4.87
N SER A 97 -7.00 -2.07 -5.06
CA SER A 97 -8.41 -2.12 -5.43
C SER A 97 -8.64 -2.83 -6.78
N LYS A 98 -7.86 -2.47 -7.81
CA LYS A 98 -7.90 -3.17 -9.12
C LYS A 98 -7.58 -4.65 -8.96
N LEU A 99 -6.60 -4.99 -8.13
CA LEU A 99 -6.20 -6.36 -7.87
C LEU A 99 -7.30 -7.16 -7.15
N ASN A 100 -8.00 -6.55 -6.18
CA ASN A 100 -9.14 -7.17 -5.50
C ASN A 100 -10.25 -7.51 -6.50
N LYS A 101 -10.64 -6.56 -7.36
CA LYS A 101 -11.64 -6.80 -8.41
C LYS A 101 -11.24 -7.96 -9.34
N GLN A 102 -9.98 -8.02 -9.75
CA GLN A 102 -9.47 -9.13 -10.56
C GLN A 102 -9.55 -10.46 -9.82
N THR A 103 -9.25 -10.47 -8.52
CA THR A 103 -9.31 -11.65 -7.66
C THR A 103 -10.73 -12.19 -7.57
N GLU A 104 -11.71 -11.31 -7.32
CA GLU A 104 -13.13 -11.66 -7.28
C GLU A 104 -13.63 -12.27 -8.60
N ILE A 105 -13.23 -11.69 -9.74
CA ILE A 105 -13.58 -12.23 -11.07
C ILE A 105 -13.02 -13.65 -11.24
N ILE A 106 -11.77 -13.88 -10.82
CA ILE A 106 -11.14 -15.20 -10.91
C ILE A 106 -11.86 -16.21 -10.01
N GLU A 107 -12.19 -15.83 -8.77
CA GLU A 107 -12.90 -16.68 -7.82
C GLU A 107 -14.29 -17.06 -8.34
N LYS A 108 -15.04 -16.10 -8.91
CA LYS A 108 -16.31 -16.37 -9.60
C LYS A 108 -16.13 -17.38 -10.72
N LYS A 109 -15.12 -17.22 -11.59
CA LYS A 109 -14.84 -18.19 -12.67
C LYS A 109 -14.50 -19.58 -12.15
N ILE A 110 -13.71 -19.68 -11.08
CA ILE A 110 -13.40 -20.97 -10.44
C ILE A 110 -14.68 -21.64 -9.93
N SER A 111 -15.56 -20.88 -9.26
CA SER A 111 -16.84 -21.37 -8.75
C SER A 111 -17.75 -21.87 -9.88
N THR A 112 -17.90 -21.10 -10.96
CA THR A 112 -18.70 -21.51 -12.13
C THR A 112 -18.17 -22.81 -12.74
N ILE A 113 -16.86 -22.91 -12.99
CA ILE A 113 -16.24 -24.14 -13.56
C ILE A 113 -16.45 -25.34 -12.63
N LYS A 114 -16.44 -25.13 -11.32
CA LYS A 114 -16.69 -26.20 -10.34
C LYS A 114 -18.13 -26.70 -10.45
N LYS A 115 -19.12 -25.80 -10.44
CA LYS A 115 -20.53 -26.14 -10.62
C LYS A 115 -20.79 -26.91 -11.91
N GLU A 116 -20.27 -26.42 -13.04
CA GLU A 116 -20.40 -27.10 -14.34
C GLU A 116 -19.82 -28.52 -14.30
N LYS A 117 -18.70 -28.72 -13.59
CA LYS A 117 -18.10 -30.06 -13.44
C LYS A 117 -18.95 -30.98 -12.59
N ASP A 118 -19.48 -30.48 -11.49
CA ASP A 118 -20.32 -31.24 -10.56
C ASP A 118 -21.62 -31.67 -11.27
N GLU A 119 -22.27 -30.78 -12.01
CA GLU A 119 -23.46 -31.09 -12.84
C GLU A 119 -23.17 -32.15 -13.92
N ILE A 120 -22.01 -32.10 -14.58
CA ILE A 120 -21.61 -33.13 -15.56
C ILE A 120 -21.40 -34.49 -14.88
N LEU A 121 -20.84 -34.50 -13.68
CA LEU A 121 -20.63 -35.71 -12.88
C LEU A 121 -21.95 -36.34 -12.45
N GLU A 122 -22.90 -35.53 -11.98
CA GLU A 122 -24.26 -35.96 -11.62
C GLU A 122 -24.97 -36.58 -12.82
N LYS A 123 -25.04 -35.90 -13.96
CA LYS A 123 -25.66 -36.43 -15.19
C LYS A 123 -25.03 -37.75 -15.66
N LYS A 124 -23.70 -37.87 -15.56
CA LYS A 124 -23.00 -39.13 -15.87
C LYS A 124 -23.37 -40.25 -14.91
N SER A 125 -23.51 -39.95 -13.62
CA SER A 125 -23.93 -40.92 -12.61
C SER A 125 -25.36 -41.42 -12.84
N GLU A 126 -26.29 -40.52 -13.19
CA GLU A 126 -27.68 -40.86 -13.52
C GLU A 126 -27.77 -41.79 -14.73
N ILE A 127 -27.05 -41.47 -15.82
CA ILE A 127 -26.96 -42.32 -17.02
C ILE A 127 -26.39 -43.70 -16.67
N THR A 128 -25.35 -43.75 -15.81
CA THR A 128 -24.72 -45.01 -15.40
C THR A 128 -25.67 -45.88 -14.57
N ILE A 129 -26.50 -45.27 -13.71
CA ILE A 129 -27.50 -45.97 -12.90
C ILE A 129 -28.64 -46.51 -13.78
N LEU A 130 -29.17 -45.69 -14.70
CA LEU A 130 -30.21 -46.10 -15.65
C LEU A 130 -29.75 -47.28 -16.52
N ASN A 131 -28.53 -47.22 -17.05
CA ASN A 131 -27.96 -48.31 -17.84
C ASN A 131 -27.73 -49.60 -17.04
N LYS A 132 -27.51 -49.53 -15.73
CA LYS A 132 -27.40 -50.72 -14.85
C LYS A 132 -28.75 -51.31 -14.48
N ALA A 133 -29.82 -50.51 -14.40
CA ALA A 133 -31.17 -50.97 -14.08
C ALA A 133 -31.90 -51.59 -15.28
N SER A 134 -31.31 -51.51 -16.49
CA SER A 134 -31.91 -51.99 -17.74
C SER A 134 -31.43 -53.39 -18.17
N PHE A 135 -30.71 -54.10 -17.30
CA PHE A 135 -30.22 -55.48 -17.48
C PHE A 135 -30.79 -56.40 -16.41
#